data_AF-S3V7N7-F1
#
_entry.id   AF-S3V7N7-F1
#
_cell.length_a   1.000
_cell.length_b   1.000
_cell.length_c   1.000
_cell.angle_alpha   90.00
_cell.angle_beta   90.00
_cell.angle_gamma   90.00
#
_symmetry.space_group_name_H-M   'P 1'
#
loop_
_entity.id
_entity.type
_entity.pdbx_description
1 polymer ?
#
loop_
_entity_poly.entity_id
_entity_poly.type
_entity_poly.pdbx_seq_one_letter_code
_entity_poly.pdbx_strand_id
1 'polypeptide(L)'
;MIKSSGERVKFVRIEGRITEINQKDFAEEIKITQAMLSLIEANKQPLSYAIALKIEKATGYRAEWLIDGTKPEKLAKNSQEIRNPKDQEDLLRLISKTNAGDYVILLLSKLSNADREAVFKLIESLANKRKK
;
A
#
# COMPACT_ATOMS: atom_id res chain seq x y z
N MET A 1 -1.52 11.24 -22.53
CA MET A 1 -2.61 11.68 -21.63
C MET A 1 -2.33 11.12 -20.25
N ILE A 2 -2.47 11.95 -19.21
CA ILE A 2 -2.43 11.48 -17.81
C ILE A 2 -3.74 10.74 -17.56
N LYS A 3 -3.69 9.45 -17.27
CA LYS A 3 -4.89 8.65 -16.97
C LYS A 3 -5.55 9.20 -15.70
N SER A 4 -6.87 9.33 -15.70
CA SER A 4 -7.63 9.68 -14.50
C SER A 4 -7.58 8.56 -13.45
N SER A 5 -8.02 8.84 -12.22
CA SER A 5 -8.13 7.80 -11.19
C SER A 5 -9.08 6.67 -11.59
N GLY A 6 -10.23 6.99 -12.20
CA GLY A 6 -11.15 5.98 -12.74
C GLY A 6 -10.53 5.12 -13.84
N GLU A 7 -9.75 5.72 -14.74
CA GLU A 7 -9.06 5.00 -15.81
C GLU A 7 -7.95 4.09 -15.27
N ARG A 8 -7.24 4.51 -14.21
CA ARG A 8 -6.25 3.69 -13.52
C ARG A 8 -6.88 2.49 -12.80
N VAL A 9 -8.03 2.70 -12.13
CA VAL A 9 -8.78 1.61 -11.48
C VAL A 9 -9.24 0.59 -12.53
N LYS A 10 -9.80 1.06 -13.65
CA LYS A 10 -10.22 0.19 -14.76
C LYS A 10 -9.04 -0.57 -15.37
N PHE A 11 -7.90 0.10 -15.55
CA PHE A 11 -6.66 -0.53 -16.00
C PHE A 11 -6.24 -1.67 -15.08
N VAL A 12 -6.22 -1.45 -13.75
CA VAL A 12 -5.85 -2.49 -12.78
C VAL A 12 -6.77 -3.71 -12.88
N ARG A 13 -8.06 -3.50 -13.15
CA ARG A 13 -9.03 -4.59 -13.30
C ARG A 13 -8.82 -5.42 -14.58
N ILE A 14 -8.53 -4.78 -15.70
CA ILE A 14 -8.54 -5.41 -17.04
C ILE A 14 -7.13 -5.84 -17.46
N GLU A 15 -6.18 -4.92 -17.43
CA GLU A 15 -4.85 -5.06 -18.02
C GLU A 15 -3.76 -5.26 -16.96
N GLY A 16 -4.03 -4.82 -15.73
CA GLY A 16 -3.04 -4.81 -14.67
C GLY A 16 -2.72 -6.18 -14.09
N ARG A 17 -3.41 -7.24 -14.53
CA ARG A 17 -3.41 -8.61 -13.99
C ARG A 17 -3.16 -9.65 -15.09
N ILE A 18 -2.91 -10.89 -14.66
CA ILE A 18 -2.71 -12.03 -15.57
C ILE A 18 -4.03 -12.40 -16.28
N THR A 19 -5.16 -12.22 -15.58
CA THR A 19 -6.49 -12.52 -16.10
C THR A 19 -7.40 -11.31 -15.91
N GLU A 20 -8.11 -10.93 -16.96
CA GLU A 20 -9.17 -9.93 -16.88
C GLU A 20 -10.29 -10.45 -15.99
N ILE A 21 -10.81 -9.57 -15.13
CA ILE A 21 -11.96 -9.87 -14.29
C ILE A 21 -13.10 -8.87 -14.54
N ASN A 22 -14.33 -9.36 -14.44
CA ASN A 22 -15.49 -8.50 -14.60
C ASN A 22 -15.64 -7.54 -13.40
N GLN A 23 -16.46 -6.51 -13.57
CA GLN A 23 -16.63 -5.45 -12.57
C GLN A 23 -17.27 -5.96 -11.27
N LYS A 24 -18.12 -6.98 -11.33
CA LYS A 24 -18.76 -7.55 -10.15
C LYS A 24 -17.73 -8.26 -9.27
N ASP A 25 -16.95 -9.16 -9.87
CA ASP A 25 -15.96 -9.98 -9.15
C ASP A 25 -14.86 -9.09 -8.55
N PHE A 26 -14.44 -8.05 -9.28
CA PHE A 26 -13.48 -7.09 -8.74
C PHE A 26 -14.02 -6.30 -7.55
N ALA A 27 -15.28 -5.86 -7.62
CA ALA A 27 -15.93 -5.14 -6.53
C ALA A 27 -16.04 -6.01 -5.27
N GLU A 28 -16.39 -7.29 -5.43
CA GLU A 28 -16.42 -8.26 -4.34
C GLU A 28 -15.04 -8.44 -3.69
N GLU A 29 -14.00 -8.58 -4.51
CA GLU A 29 -12.62 -8.73 -4.04
C GLU A 29 -12.14 -7.54 -3.19
N ILE A 30 -12.37 -6.31 -3.66
CA ILE A 30 -12.00 -5.07 -2.94
C ILE A 30 -13.06 -4.63 -1.93
N LYS A 31 -14.09 -5.46 -1.68
CA LYS A 31 -15.15 -5.23 -0.67
C LYS A 31 -15.84 -3.87 -0.81
N ILE A 32 -16.32 -3.58 -2.02
CA ILE A 32 -17.23 -2.46 -2.34
C ILE A 32 -18.38 -2.97 -3.20
N THR A 33 -19.41 -2.15 -3.43
CA THR A 33 -20.50 -2.53 -4.34
C THR A 33 -20.08 -2.34 -5.80
N GLN A 34 -20.62 -3.16 -6.71
CA GLN A 34 -20.40 -2.99 -8.15
C GLN A 34 -20.80 -1.59 -8.65
N ALA A 35 -21.91 -1.04 -8.13
CA ALA A 35 -22.37 0.30 -8.47
C ALA A 35 -21.35 1.38 -8.06
N MET A 36 -20.74 1.24 -6.88
CA MET A 36 -19.67 2.12 -6.40
C MET A 36 -18.45 2.05 -7.32
N LEU A 37 -18.01 0.85 -7.68
CA LEU A 37 -16.90 0.65 -8.61
C LEU A 37 -17.18 1.29 -9.98
N SER A 38 -18.41 1.15 -10.48
CA SER A 38 -18.83 1.74 -11.75
C SER A 38 -18.78 3.27 -11.74
N LEU A 39 -19.22 3.91 -10.66
CA LEU A 39 -19.12 5.36 -10.50
C LEU A 39 -17.67 5.86 -10.46
N ILE A 40 -16.78 5.09 -9.83
CA ILE A 40 -15.35 5.38 -9.76
C ILE A 40 -14.71 5.25 -11.15
N GLU A 41 -14.91 4.12 -11.84
CA GLU A 41 -14.35 3.88 -13.18
C GLU A 41 -14.86 4.89 -14.22
N ALA A 42 -16.09 5.39 -14.04
CA ALA A 42 -16.68 6.43 -14.88
C ALA A 42 -16.29 7.87 -14.49
N ASN A 43 -15.41 8.06 -13.49
CA ASN A 43 -15.03 9.36 -12.92
C ASN A 43 -16.22 10.20 -12.39
N LYS A 44 -17.36 9.55 -12.11
CA LYS A 44 -18.54 10.19 -11.51
C LYS A 44 -18.41 10.31 -9.99
N GLN A 45 -17.53 9.52 -9.39
CA GLN A 45 -17.17 9.61 -7.99
C GLN A 45 -15.65 9.57 -7.84
N PRO A 46 -15.04 10.46 -7.04
CA PRO A 46 -13.61 10.42 -6.78
C PRO A 46 -13.22 9.14 -6.03
N LEU A 47 -12.08 8.56 -6.42
CA LEU A 47 -11.48 7.45 -5.69
C LEU A 47 -11.00 7.94 -4.32
N SER A 48 -11.63 7.46 -3.26
CA SER A 48 -11.19 7.77 -1.90
C SER A 48 -9.93 6.97 -1.54
N TYR A 49 -9.10 7.53 -0.65
CA TYR A 49 -7.90 6.86 -0.16
C TYR A 49 -8.20 5.50 0.47
N ALA A 50 -9.29 5.38 1.22
CA ALA A 50 -9.72 4.13 1.83
C ALA A 50 -10.02 3.04 0.79
N ILE A 51 -10.65 3.38 -0.35
CA ILE A 51 -10.91 2.41 -1.43
C ILE A 51 -9.61 2.09 -2.18
N ALA A 52 -8.75 3.09 -2.42
CA ALA A 52 -7.46 2.90 -3.05
C ALA A 52 -6.57 1.91 -2.27
N LEU A 53 -6.56 1.97 -0.93
CA LEU A 53 -5.86 0.98 -0.09
C LEU A 53 -6.43 -0.43 -0.20
N LYS A 54 -7.75 -0.58 -0.38
CA LYS A 54 -8.36 -1.91 -0.62
C LYS A 54 -7.89 -2.48 -1.96
N ILE A 55 -7.82 -1.65 -3.00
CA ILE A 55 -7.29 -2.03 -4.31
C ILE A 55 -5.81 -2.40 -4.21
N GLU A 56 -5.01 -1.59 -3.51
CA GLU A 56 -3.58 -1.87 -3.29
C GLU A 56 -3.38 -3.22 -2.61
N LYS A 57 -4.14 -3.51 -1.56
CA LYS A 57 -4.08 -4.79 -0.86
C LYS A 57 -4.44 -5.98 -1.75
N ALA A 58 -5.41 -5.82 -2.65
CA ALA A 58 -5.87 -6.88 -3.55
C ALA A 58 -4.97 -7.09 -4.77
N THR A 59 -4.24 -6.05 -5.20
CA THR A 59 -3.62 -6.04 -6.55
C THR A 59 -2.14 -5.69 -6.55
N GLY A 60 -1.62 -5.12 -5.46
CA GLY A 60 -0.26 -4.61 -5.34
C GLY A 60 -0.01 -3.27 -6.05
N TYR A 61 -1.05 -2.66 -6.65
CA TYR A 61 -0.96 -1.33 -7.26
C TYR A 61 -1.10 -0.25 -6.19
N ARG A 62 -0.18 0.71 -6.22
CA ARG A 62 -0.09 1.72 -5.16
C ARG A 62 -1.32 2.62 -5.07
N ALA A 63 -1.82 2.84 -3.86
CA ALA A 63 -2.95 3.73 -3.60
C ALA A 63 -2.67 5.15 -4.11
N GLU A 64 -1.46 5.66 -3.94
CA GLU A 64 -1.09 7.00 -4.39
C GLU A 64 -1.05 7.06 -5.92
N TRP A 65 -0.51 6.03 -6.58
CA TRP A 65 -0.55 5.97 -8.05
C TRP A 65 -1.98 5.91 -8.59
N LEU A 66 -2.86 5.14 -7.95
CA LEU A 66 -4.27 5.07 -8.34
C LEU A 66 -4.96 6.43 -8.26
N ILE A 67 -4.66 7.22 -7.22
CA ILE A 67 -5.34 8.50 -6.95
C ILE A 67 -4.81 9.63 -7.82
N ASP A 68 -3.49 9.84 -7.88
CA ASP A 68 -2.89 10.98 -8.56
C ASP A 68 -1.85 10.61 -9.63
N GLY A 69 -1.26 9.42 -9.55
CA GLY A 69 -0.27 8.92 -10.52
C GLY A 69 1.15 9.38 -10.25
N THR A 70 1.42 9.96 -9.08
CA THR A 70 2.72 10.57 -8.74
C THR A 70 3.77 9.59 -8.21
N LYS A 71 3.38 8.34 -7.93
CA LYS A 71 4.26 7.26 -7.43
C LYS A 71 4.38 6.11 -8.43
N PRO A 72 5.39 5.22 -8.30
CA PRO A 72 5.47 4.01 -9.13
C PRO A 72 4.18 3.18 -9.06
N GLU A 73 3.79 2.55 -10.16
CA GLU A 73 2.48 1.90 -10.26
C GLU A 73 2.35 0.70 -9.30
N LYS A 74 3.43 -0.07 -9.15
CA LYS A 74 3.49 -1.26 -8.29
C LYS A 74 4.54 -1.09 -7.20
N LEU A 75 4.30 -1.74 -6.06
CA LEU A 75 5.34 -1.99 -5.08
C LEU A 75 6.39 -2.92 -5.72
N ALA A 76 7.68 -2.55 -5.65
CA ALA A 76 8.75 -3.46 -6.01
C ALA A 76 8.64 -4.71 -5.13
N LYS A 77 8.82 -5.90 -5.72
CA LYS A 77 8.66 -7.25 -5.10
C LYS A 77 9.65 -7.57 -3.96
N ASN A 78 10.11 -6.58 -3.19
CA ASN A 78 10.97 -6.75 -2.02
C ASN A 78 10.25 -6.46 -0.69
N SER A 79 8.91 -6.46 -0.66
CA SER A 79 8.16 -6.22 0.57
C SER A 79 8.02 -7.52 1.36
N GLN A 80 8.83 -7.67 2.42
CA GLN A 80 8.54 -8.62 3.50
C GLN A 80 7.10 -8.38 3.99
N GLU A 81 6.26 -9.42 3.94
CA GLU A 81 4.85 -9.33 4.30
C GLU A 81 4.66 -8.92 5.78
N ILE A 82 4.07 -7.74 6.00
CA ILE A 82 3.47 -7.42 7.31
C ILE A 82 2.18 -8.25 7.40
N ARG A 83 2.27 -9.35 8.15
CA ARG A 83 1.26 -10.43 8.18
C ARG A 83 -0.12 -10.04 8.74
N ASN A 84 -0.33 -8.82 9.22
CA ASN A 84 -1.60 -8.44 9.85
C ASN A 84 -1.91 -6.93 9.76
N PRO A 85 -3.04 -6.53 9.15
CA PRO A 85 -3.45 -5.12 9.02
C PRO A 85 -3.69 -4.42 10.36
N LYS A 86 -4.10 -5.16 11.40
CA LYS A 86 -4.37 -4.61 12.73
C LYS A 86 -3.07 -4.21 13.44
N ASP A 87 -2.03 -5.02 13.27
CA ASP A 87 -0.70 -4.75 13.79
C ASP A 87 -0.06 -3.54 13.08
N GLN A 88 -0.36 -3.34 11.79
CA GLN A 88 0.10 -2.17 11.04
C GLN A 88 -0.57 -0.88 11.52
N GLU A 89 -1.90 -0.89 11.77
CA GLU A 89 -2.61 0.29 12.25
C GLU A 89 -2.17 0.68 13.68
N ASP A 90 -1.96 -0.30 14.55
CA ASP A 90 -1.46 -0.07 15.90
C ASP A 90 0.00 0.41 15.90
N LEU A 91 0.85 -0.12 15.01
CA LEU A 91 2.21 0.38 14.78
C LEU A 91 2.22 1.81 14.24
N LEU A 92 1.39 2.12 13.24
CA LEU A 92 1.28 3.46 12.67
C LEU A 92 0.76 4.46 13.71
N ARG A 93 -0.19 4.07 14.56
CA ARG A 93 -0.65 4.88 15.69
C ARG A 93 0.47 5.10 16.70
N LEU A 94 1.29 4.09 16.99
CA LEU A 94 2.41 4.22 17.92
C LEU A 94 3.46 5.21 17.39
N ILE A 95 3.82 5.08 16.10
CA ILE A 95 4.77 5.96 15.40
C ILE A 95 4.24 7.40 15.34
N SER A 96 2.95 7.57 15.05
CA SER A 96 2.31 8.89 14.93
C SER A 96 2.11 9.58 16.27
N LYS A 97 1.79 8.83 17.34
CA LYS A 97 1.59 9.40 18.68
C LYS A 97 2.88 9.87 19.35
N THR A 98 4.02 9.31 18.97
CA THR A 98 5.29 9.54 19.65
C THR A 98 6.27 10.41 18.84
N ASN A 99 5.90 10.83 17.62
CA ASN A 99 6.84 11.35 16.62
C ASN A 99 8.09 10.46 16.45
N ALA A 100 7.98 9.17 16.82
CA ALA A 100 9.11 8.25 16.81
C ALA A 100 9.62 8.02 15.38
N GLY A 101 8.75 8.18 14.37
CA GLY A 101 9.14 8.12 12.97
C GLY A 101 10.21 9.14 12.62
N ASP A 102 9.94 10.43 12.89
CA ASP A 102 10.87 11.52 12.61
C ASP A 102 12.18 11.38 13.41
N TYR A 103 12.07 10.95 14.67
CA TYR A 103 13.22 10.73 15.52
C TYR A 103 14.09 9.56 15.04
N VAL A 104 13.49 8.44 14.64
CA VAL A 104 14.21 7.29 14.07
C VAL A 104 14.85 7.67 12.74
N ILE A 105 14.16 8.42 11.87
CA ILE A 105 14.72 8.92 10.61
C ILE A 105 15.94 9.80 10.87
N LEU A 106 15.86 10.72 11.84
CA LEU A 106 16.99 11.58 12.23
C LEU A 106 18.18 10.79 12.78
N LEU A 107 17.93 9.75 13.58
CA LEU A 107 19.00 8.90 14.10
C LEU A 107 19.67 8.12 12.98
N LEU A 108 18.88 7.49 12.09
CA LEU A 108 19.40 6.75 10.96
C LEU A 108 20.16 7.66 9.98
N SER A 109 19.75 8.91 9.80
CA SER A 109 20.44 9.85 8.90
C SER A 109 21.86 10.16 9.35
N LYS A 110 22.15 10.07 10.66
CA LYS A 110 23.48 10.31 11.23
C LYS A 110 24.42 9.10 11.16
N LEU A 111 23.90 7.91 10.85
CA LEU A 111 24.67 6.68 10.79
C LEU A 111 25.31 6.47 9.41
N SER A 112 26.46 5.79 9.38
CA SER A 112 27.05 5.28 8.14
C SER A 112 26.22 4.12 7.58
N ASN A 113 26.43 3.77 6.31
CA ASN A 113 25.71 2.64 5.71
C ASN A 113 25.99 1.32 6.43
N ALA A 114 27.23 1.08 6.88
CA ALA A 114 27.59 -0.11 7.64
C ALA A 114 26.89 -0.15 9.01
N ASP A 115 26.82 0.98 9.71
CA ASP A 115 26.15 1.07 11.00
C ASP A 115 24.64 0.90 10.88
N ARG A 116 24.02 1.45 9.82
CA ARG A 116 22.60 1.23 9.52
C ARG A 116 22.32 -0.26 9.31
N GLU A 117 23.17 -0.95 8.56
CA GLU A 117 23.03 -2.39 8.32
C GLU A 117 23.14 -3.19 9.63
N ALA A 118 24.06 -2.82 10.52
CA ALA A 118 24.18 -3.43 11.84
C ALA A 118 22.93 -3.21 12.70
N VAL A 119 22.35 -2.00 12.68
CA VAL A 119 21.09 -1.69 13.38
C VAL A 119 19.95 -2.55 12.83
N PHE A 120 19.83 -2.70 11.51
CA PHE A 120 18.79 -3.54 10.92
C PHE A 120 18.95 -5.02 11.31
N LYS A 121 20.17 -5.56 11.26
CA LYS A 121 20.45 -6.93 11.71
C LYS A 121 20.10 -7.15 13.18
N LEU A 122 20.34 -6.15 14.03
CA LEU A 122 19.97 -6.20 15.45
C LEU A 122 18.45 -6.23 15.62
N ILE A 123 17.71 -5.36 14.92
CA ILE A 123 16.24 -5.33 14.95
C ILE A 123 15.66 -6.68 14.49
N GLU A 124 16.17 -7.24 13.39
CA GLU A 124 15.75 -8.56 12.90
C GLU A 124 16.04 -9.68 13.90
N SER A 125 17.23 -9.68 14.52
CA SER A 125 17.60 -10.65 15.55
C SER A 125 16.65 -10.61 16.75
N LEU A 126 16.33 -9.40 17.24
CA LEU A 126 15.42 -9.19 18.36
C LEU A 126 13.97 -9.58 18.02
N ALA A 127 13.53 -9.29 16.78
CA ALA A 127 12.19 -9.68 16.31
C ALA A 127 12.05 -11.21 16.21
N ASN A 128 13.10 -11.90 15.76
CA ASN A 128 13.10 -13.36 15.62
C ASN A 128 13.29 -14.11 16.95
N LYS A 129 13.92 -13.50 17.95
CA LYS A 129 14.00 -14.07 19.32
C LYS A 129 12.64 -14.28 19.97
N ARG A 130 11.62 -13.49 19.63
CA ARG A 130 10.27 -13.60 20.20
C ARG A 130 9.42 -14.75 19.62
N LYS A 131 9.92 -15.46 18.60
CA LYS A 131 9.20 -16.55 17.91
C LYS A 131 9.63 -17.96 18.34
N LYS A 132 10.57 -18.10 19.26
CA LYS A 132 10.97 -19.36 19.92
C LYS A 132 10.52 -19.32 21.38
#